data_AF-A0A9X3WSY8-F1
#
_entry.id   AF-A0A9X3WSY8-F1
#
_cell.length_a   1.000
_cell.length_b   1.000
_cell.length_c   1.000
_cell.angle_alpha   90.00
_cell.angle_beta   90.00
_cell.angle_gamma   90.00
#
_symmetry.space_group_name_H-M   'P 1'
#
loop_
_entity.id
_entity.type
_entity.pdbx_description
1 polymer ?
#
loop_
_entity_poly.entity_id
_entity_poly.type
_entity_poly.pdbx_seq_one_letter_code
_entity_poly.pdbx_strand_id
1 'polypeptide(L)'
;MARVTNTVSRTVTNEDGQITHQEEEKTINWGSEPNYIKIYLDTILYLKDLPKGLNGILYAFLKRMSYGNQLVVNAALKRQIAKELDLSLSSINNGLSKFVKGEILFREDTGLYKVNPHLFGKGEWKDIAKIRLEITFDKNGKTVMSEIERKEEIERKRREEQSENQERKLHWKEASGQ
;
A
#
# COMPACT_ATOMS: atom_id res chain seq x y z
N MET A 1 21.63 3.08 4.42
CA MET A 1 22.14 1.95 5.23
C MET A 1 21.87 2.28 6.68
N ALA A 2 20.96 1.57 7.33
CA ALA A 2 20.59 1.85 8.72
C ALA A 2 21.70 1.33 9.64
N ARG A 3 22.41 2.25 10.30
CA ARG A 3 23.32 1.95 11.40
C ARG A 3 22.52 2.14 12.69
N VAL A 4 22.38 1.08 13.48
CA VAL A 4 21.87 1.20 14.85
C VAL A 4 23.08 1.07 15.76
N THR A 5 23.46 2.17 16.41
CA THR A 5 24.49 2.17 17.44
C THR A 5 23.81 1.83 18.76
N ASN A 6 24.10 0.65 19.30
CA ASN A 6 23.70 0.30 20.66
C ASN A 6 24.88 0.62 21.59
N THR A 7 24.76 1.69 22.39
CA THR A 7 25.72 2.00 23.45
C THR A 7 25.28 1.25 24.71
N VAL A 8 25.97 0.17 25.05
CA VAL A 8 25.73 -0.55 26.32
C VAL A 8 26.77 -0.06 27.33
N SER A 9 26.36 0.78 28.27
CA SER A 9 27.20 1.17 29.41
C SER A 9 27.09 0.11 30.51
N ARG A 10 28.21 -0.50 30.90
CA ARG A 10 28.29 -1.38 32.06
C ARG A 10 29.30 -0.83 33.05
N THR A 11 28.82 -0.41 34.22
CA THR A 11 29.69 -0.03 35.35
C THR A 11 30.07 -1.30 36.12
N VAL A 12 31.36 -1.58 36.22
CA VAL A 12 31.89 -2.62 37.11
C VAL A 12 32.76 -1.93 38.16
N THR A 13 32.41 -2.12 39.43
CA THR A 13 33.11 -1.54 40.58
C THR A 13 34.01 -2.60 41.20
N ASN A 14 35.31 -2.34 41.32
CA ASN A 14 36.22 -3.19 42.09
C ASN A 14 36.06 -2.94 43.60
N GLU A 15 36.56 -3.86 44.44
CA GLU A 15 36.43 -3.83 45.91
C GLU A 15 36.96 -2.54 46.58
N ASP A 16 37.83 -1.78 45.90
CA ASP A 16 38.40 -0.49 46.37
C ASP A 16 37.64 0.76 45.89
N GLY A 17 36.46 0.62 45.27
CA GLY A 17 35.58 1.75 44.94
C GLY A 17 36.01 2.63 43.76
N GLN A 18 37.04 2.25 42.99
CA GLN A 18 37.40 2.96 41.75
C GLN A 18 36.52 2.51 40.57
N ILE A 19 35.94 3.49 39.87
CA ILE A 19 35.11 3.31 38.68
C ILE A 19 36.02 3.19 37.46
N THR A 20 36.20 1.99 36.93
CA THR A 20 36.85 1.80 35.63
C THR A 20 35.80 1.96 34.53
N HIS A 21 35.80 3.11 33.84
CA HIS A 21 34.95 3.31 32.66
C HIS A 21 35.53 2.50 31.48
N GLN A 22 34.78 1.51 30.99
CA GLN A 22 35.08 0.80 29.76
C GLN A 22 33.88 0.94 28.83
N GLU A 23 34.07 1.64 27.72
CA GLU A 23 33.07 1.84 26.67
C GLU A 23 33.33 0.82 25.54
N GLU A 24 32.44 -0.16 25.37
CA GLU A 24 32.48 -1.08 24.23
C GLU A 24 31.45 -0.66 23.17
N GLU A 25 31.92 -0.11 22.06
CA GLU A 25 31.08 0.22 20.90
C GLU A 25 30.87 -1.04 20.03
N LYS A 26 29.77 -1.77 20.27
CA LYS A 26 29.36 -2.87 19.37
C LYS A 26 28.48 -2.34 18.24
N THR A 27 29.11 -2.04 17.11
CA THR A 27 28.39 -1.78 15.85
C THR A 27 27.97 -3.11 15.22
N ILE A 28 26.69 -3.48 15.32
CA ILE A 28 26.14 -4.66 14.64
C ILE A 28 25.54 -4.21 13.30
N ASN A 29 26.11 -4.67 12.19
CA ASN A 29 25.59 -4.41 10.85
C ASN A 29 24.66 -5.57 10.42
N TRP A 30 23.35 -5.34 10.45
CA TRP A 30 22.32 -6.31 10.07
C TRP A 30 22.16 -6.48 8.54
N GLY A 31 23.01 -5.83 7.73
CA GLY A 31 22.90 -5.81 6.28
C GLY A 31 21.85 -4.81 5.79
N SER A 32 21.56 -4.87 4.48
CA SER A 32 20.50 -4.05 3.88
C SER A 32 19.19 -4.83 3.81
N GLU A 33 18.09 -4.19 4.18
CA GLU A 33 16.76 -4.76 4.03
C GLU A 33 16.50 -5.17 2.57
N PRO A 34 15.94 -6.38 2.31
CA PRO A 34 15.55 -6.78 0.97
C PRO A 34 14.55 -5.80 0.34
N ASN A 35 14.38 -5.84 -0.98
CA ASN A 35 13.44 -4.98 -1.67
C ASN A 35 11.99 -5.26 -1.20
N TYR A 36 11.34 -4.26 -0.62
CA TYR A 36 9.99 -4.35 -0.07
C TYR A 36 9.09 -3.21 -0.56
N ILE A 37 7.79 -3.36 -0.31
CA ILE A 37 6.77 -2.33 -0.55
C ILE A 37 5.81 -2.36 0.63
N LYS A 38 5.51 -1.18 1.18
CA LYS A 38 4.48 -1.00 2.20
C LYS A 38 3.11 -1.06 1.53
N ILE A 39 2.18 -1.80 2.11
CA ILE A 39 0.76 -1.81 1.73
C ILE A 39 -0.03 -1.27 2.92
N TYR A 40 -0.89 -0.29 2.67
CA TYR A 40 -1.69 0.32 3.73
C TYR A 40 -2.99 -0.46 3.92
N LEU A 41 -3.21 -0.98 5.14
CA LEU A 41 -4.32 -1.88 5.43
C LEU A 41 -5.68 -1.21 5.26
N ASP A 42 -5.78 0.10 5.56
CA ASP A 42 -7.02 0.88 5.41
C ASP A 42 -7.59 0.82 3.98
N THR A 43 -6.74 0.54 2.99
CA THR A 43 -7.11 0.49 1.58
C THR A 43 -7.00 -0.90 0.96
N ILE A 44 -6.74 -1.94 1.76
CA ILE A 44 -6.52 -3.31 1.28
C ILE A 44 -7.74 -3.88 0.55
N LEU A 45 -8.94 -3.43 0.91
CA LEU A 45 -10.21 -3.85 0.30
C LEU A 45 -10.28 -3.43 -1.18
N TYR A 46 -9.70 -2.28 -1.55
CA TYR A 46 -9.63 -1.82 -2.94
C TYR A 46 -8.83 -2.76 -3.83
N LEU A 47 -7.83 -3.42 -3.26
CA LEU A 47 -7.01 -4.39 -3.97
C LEU A 47 -7.72 -5.73 -4.14
N LYS A 48 -8.69 -6.07 -3.29
CA LYS A 48 -9.48 -7.31 -3.42
C LYS A 48 -10.45 -7.27 -4.60
N ASP A 49 -10.92 -6.10 -4.98
CA ASP A 49 -11.87 -5.91 -6.09
C ASP A 49 -11.20 -5.90 -7.48
N LEU A 50 -9.88 -6.05 -7.55
CA LEU A 50 -9.15 -6.14 -8.81
C LEU A 50 -9.61 -7.36 -9.62
N PRO A 51 -9.98 -7.19 -10.91
CA PRO A 51 -10.32 -8.30 -11.79
C PRO A 51 -9.30 -9.45 -11.74
N LYS A 52 -9.80 -10.69 -11.72
CA LYS A 52 -8.97 -11.91 -11.71
C LYS A 52 -7.93 -11.84 -12.84
N GLY A 53 -6.67 -12.13 -12.49
CA GLY A 53 -5.52 -12.08 -13.41
C GLY A 53 -4.72 -10.77 -13.41
N LEU A 54 -5.25 -9.67 -12.85
CA LEU A 54 -4.50 -8.41 -12.75
C LEU A 54 -3.49 -8.38 -11.60
N ASN A 55 -3.72 -9.15 -10.54
CA ASN A 55 -2.84 -9.16 -9.37
C ASN A 55 -1.40 -9.55 -9.70
N GLY A 56 -1.20 -10.54 -10.58
CA GLY A 56 0.14 -10.94 -11.03
C GLY A 56 0.85 -9.81 -11.81
N ILE A 57 0.11 -9.11 -12.67
CA ILE A 57 0.64 -7.98 -13.43
C ILE A 57 0.98 -6.81 -12.49
N LEU A 58 0.10 -6.51 -11.53
CA LEU A 58 0.31 -5.46 -10.55
C LEU A 58 1.57 -5.75 -9.71
N TYR A 59 1.68 -6.96 -9.17
CA TYR A 59 2.85 -7.38 -8.40
C TYR A 59 4.15 -7.28 -9.22
N ALA A 60 4.12 -7.69 -10.49
CA ALA A 60 5.26 -7.59 -11.38
C ALA A 60 5.69 -6.12 -11.64
N PHE A 61 4.75 -5.17 -11.66
CA PHE A 61 5.09 -3.75 -11.72
C PHE A 61 5.61 -3.23 -10.38
N LEU A 62 4.90 -3.51 -9.29
CA LEU A 62 5.22 -3.06 -7.95
C LEU A 62 6.65 -3.42 -7.55
N LYS A 63 7.11 -4.66 -7.79
CA LYS A 63 8.48 -5.07 -7.45
C LYS A 63 9.58 -4.24 -8.15
N ARG A 64 9.24 -3.53 -9.23
CA ARG A 64 10.11 -2.66 -10.04
C ARG A 64 9.85 -1.16 -9.84
N MET A 65 8.95 -0.81 -8.91
CA MET A 65 8.75 0.57 -8.48
C MET A 65 10.02 1.11 -7.83
N SER A 66 10.38 2.36 -8.09
CA SER A 66 11.50 3.04 -7.44
C SER A 66 11.11 3.65 -6.10
N TYR A 67 12.09 4.21 -5.38
CA TYR A 67 11.82 5.14 -4.29
C TYR A 67 10.98 6.33 -4.80
N GLY A 68 10.10 6.86 -3.95
CA GLY A 68 9.19 7.95 -4.34
C GLY A 68 7.97 7.49 -5.17
N ASN A 69 7.62 6.21 -5.07
CA ASN A 69 6.44 5.61 -5.70
C ASN A 69 6.40 5.73 -7.23
N GLN A 70 7.53 5.86 -7.92
CA GLN A 70 7.54 5.97 -9.38
C GLN A 70 7.73 4.62 -10.07
N LEU A 71 7.17 4.50 -11.26
CA LEU A 71 7.22 3.31 -12.09
C LEU A 71 7.47 3.73 -13.55
N VAL A 72 8.67 3.39 -14.04
CA VAL A 72 9.03 3.60 -15.44
C VAL A 72 8.67 2.34 -16.24
N VAL A 73 7.73 2.47 -17.17
CA VAL A 73 7.21 1.40 -18.01
C VAL A 73 7.57 1.63 -19.47
N ASN A 74 8.71 1.07 -19.88
CA ASN A 74 9.14 1.04 -21.27
C ASN A 74 8.71 -0.25 -22.00
N ALA A 75 8.87 -0.30 -23.31
CA ALA A 75 8.47 -1.45 -24.12
C ALA A 75 9.23 -2.75 -23.76
N ALA A 76 10.50 -2.65 -23.36
CA ALA A 76 11.30 -3.80 -22.93
C ALA A 76 10.73 -4.41 -21.65
N LEU A 77 10.40 -3.57 -20.65
CA LEU A 77 9.82 -4.00 -19.40
C LEU A 77 8.48 -4.72 -19.61
N LYS A 78 7.61 -4.18 -20.48
CA LYS A 78 6.33 -4.81 -20.78
C LYS A 78 6.50 -6.20 -21.39
N ARG A 79 7.47 -6.38 -22.30
CA ARG A 79 7.81 -7.71 -22.87
C ARG A 79 8.39 -8.66 -21.83
N GLN A 80 9.22 -8.17 -20.92
CA GLN A 80 9.77 -8.98 -19.83
C GLN A 80 8.67 -9.48 -18.89
N ILE A 81 7.73 -8.62 -18.50
CA ILE A 81 6.59 -8.99 -17.65
C ILE A 81 5.67 -9.97 -18.39
N ALA A 82 5.39 -9.72 -19.66
CA ALA A 82 4.60 -10.62 -20.50
C ALA A 82 5.20 -12.05 -20.50
N LYS A 83 6.51 -12.17 -20.69
CA LYS A 83 7.22 -13.47 -20.63
C LYS A 83 7.21 -14.08 -19.24
N GLU A 84 7.40 -13.28 -18.19
CA GLU A 84 7.42 -13.75 -16.80
C GLU A 84 6.08 -14.37 -16.38
N LEU A 85 4.97 -13.81 -16.85
CA LEU A 85 3.62 -14.22 -16.47
C LEU A 85 2.95 -15.14 -17.49
N ASP A 86 3.64 -15.49 -18.58
CA ASP A 86 3.08 -16.21 -19.74
C ASP A 86 1.80 -15.55 -20.29
N LEU A 87 1.87 -14.23 -20.50
CA LEU A 87 0.77 -13.41 -20.99
C LEU A 87 1.13 -12.70 -22.29
N SER A 88 0.11 -12.33 -23.06
CA SER A 88 0.30 -11.48 -24.23
C SER A 88 0.70 -10.06 -23.84
N LEU A 89 1.45 -9.37 -24.72
CA LEU A 89 1.76 -7.95 -24.52
C LEU A 89 0.49 -7.08 -24.45
N SER A 90 -0.57 -7.48 -25.17
CA SER A 90 -1.89 -6.84 -25.10
C SER A 90 -2.48 -6.92 -23.69
N SER A 91 -2.37 -8.08 -23.03
CA SER A 91 -2.83 -8.27 -21.65
C SER A 91 -2.11 -7.33 -20.68
N ILE A 92 -0.79 -7.13 -20.85
CA ILE A 92 -0.01 -6.19 -20.03
C ILE A 92 -0.46 -4.74 -20.25
N ASN A 93 -0.66 -4.32 -21.50
CA ASN A 93 -1.15 -2.98 -21.82
C ASN A 93 -2.57 -2.75 -21.26
N ASN A 94 -3.46 -3.74 -21.41
CA ASN A 94 -4.81 -3.69 -20.86
C ASN A 94 -4.81 -3.60 -19.33
N GLY A 95 -3.92 -4.35 -18.67
CA GLY A 95 -3.70 -4.25 -17.23
C GLY A 95 -3.30 -2.84 -16.81
N LEU A 96 -2.32 -2.25 -17.51
CA LEU A 96 -1.87 -0.88 -17.25
C LEU A 96 -3.01 0.14 -17.39
N SER A 97 -3.81 0.05 -18.46
CA SER A 97 -5.00 0.90 -18.64
C SER A 97 -6.02 0.73 -17.52
N LYS A 98 -6.24 -0.50 -17.04
CA LYS A 98 -7.15 -0.77 -15.92
C LYS A 98 -6.60 -0.22 -14.60
N PHE A 99 -5.30 -0.26 -14.36
CA PHE A 99 -4.70 0.32 -13.17
C PHE A 99 -4.79 1.85 -13.15
N VAL A 100 -4.64 2.49 -14.32
CA VAL A 100 -4.84 3.94 -14.43
C VAL A 100 -6.30 4.31 -14.20
N LYS A 101 -7.24 3.57 -14.82
CA LYS A 101 -8.69 3.78 -14.61
C LYS A 101 -9.13 3.54 -13.17
N GLY A 102 -8.53 2.56 -12.50
CA GLY A 102 -8.82 2.23 -11.10
C GLY A 102 -8.00 3.03 -10.09
N GLU A 103 -7.32 4.11 -10.52
CA GLU A 103 -6.51 4.99 -9.66
C GLU A 103 -5.44 4.27 -8.82
N ILE A 104 -4.98 3.10 -9.28
CA ILE A 104 -3.82 2.40 -8.69
C ILE A 104 -2.53 3.05 -9.19
N LEU A 105 -2.53 3.49 -10.44
CA LEU A 105 -1.44 4.23 -11.08
C LEU A 105 -1.96 5.57 -11.61
N PHE A 106 -1.18 6.62 -11.45
CA PHE A 106 -1.38 7.91 -12.10
C PHE A 106 -0.34 8.05 -13.20
N ARG A 107 -0.77 8.40 -14.41
CA ARG A 107 0.17 8.62 -15.51
C ARG A 107 0.72 10.04 -15.40
N GLU A 108 2.03 10.16 -15.20
CA GLU A 108 2.73 11.46 -15.18
C GLU A 108 3.20 11.84 -16.59
N ASP A 109 3.69 10.86 -17.35
CA ASP A 109 4.13 11.06 -18.75
C ASP A 109 4.07 9.73 -19.53
N THR A 110 4.58 9.71 -20.76
CA THR A 110 4.71 8.53 -21.61
C THR A 110 5.71 7.56 -21.01
N GLY A 111 5.18 6.45 -20.48
CA GLY A 111 5.99 5.43 -19.83
C GLY A 111 6.42 5.81 -18.42
N LEU A 112 5.91 6.91 -17.84
CA LEU A 112 6.15 7.28 -16.46
C LEU A 112 4.84 7.32 -15.68
N TYR A 113 4.80 6.55 -14.60
CA TYR A 113 3.63 6.42 -13.74
C TYR A 113 4.02 6.64 -12.28
N LYS A 114 3.11 7.27 -11.52
CA LYS A 114 3.15 7.30 -10.06
C LYS A 114 2.21 6.23 -9.51
N VAL A 115 2.70 5.40 -8.61
CA VAL A 115 1.88 4.44 -7.88
C VAL A 115 1.16 5.17 -6.76
N ASN A 116 -0.13 4.89 -6.59
CA ASN A 116 -0.96 5.57 -5.60
C ASN A 116 -0.40 5.42 -4.18
N PRO A 117 0.02 6.52 -3.53
CA PRO A 117 0.66 6.48 -2.22
C PRO A 117 -0.30 6.17 -1.07
N HIS A 118 -1.62 6.20 -1.31
CA HIS A 118 -2.62 5.75 -0.35
C HIS A 118 -2.69 4.22 -0.30
N LEU A 119 -2.35 3.53 -1.40
CA LEU A 119 -2.36 2.07 -1.49
C LEU A 119 -0.99 1.47 -1.15
N PHE A 120 0.08 2.05 -1.70
CA PHE A 120 1.43 1.51 -1.64
C PHE A 120 2.45 2.56 -1.23
N GLY A 121 3.58 2.13 -0.65
CA GLY A 121 4.68 3.03 -0.32
C GLY A 121 6.05 2.36 -0.47
N LYS A 122 7.02 3.05 -1.07
CA LYS A 122 8.41 2.60 -1.11
C LYS A 122 9.38 3.73 -0.76
N GLY A 123 10.08 3.53 0.35
CA GLY A 123 10.99 4.50 0.96
C GLY A 123 10.54 4.98 2.33
N GLU A 124 11.10 6.13 2.71
CA GLU A 124 10.85 6.78 4.00
C GLU A 124 9.43 7.34 4.07
N TRP A 125 8.81 7.25 5.25
CA TRP A 125 7.44 7.74 5.43
C TRP A 125 7.29 9.23 5.11
N LYS A 126 8.27 10.05 5.48
CA LYS A 126 8.28 11.49 5.18
C LYS A 126 8.10 11.78 3.69
N ASP A 127 8.74 10.98 2.84
CA ASP A 127 8.69 11.15 1.39
C ASP A 127 7.32 10.71 0.86
N ILE A 128 6.80 9.59 1.38
CA ILE A 128 5.44 9.12 1.02
C ILE A 128 4.37 10.11 1.48
N ALA A 129 4.49 10.69 2.68
CA ALA A 129 3.57 11.69 3.20
C ALA A 129 3.55 12.94 2.32
N LYS A 130 4.72 13.39 1.85
CA LYS A 130 4.82 14.49 0.89
C LYS A 130 4.11 14.18 -0.43
N ILE A 131 4.31 12.98 -0.98
CA ILE A 131 3.63 12.57 -2.23
C ILE A 131 2.11 12.49 -2.06
N ARG A 132 1.61 11.99 -0.91
CA ARG A 132 0.18 12.02 -0.59
C ARG A 132 -0.39 13.43 -0.59
N LEU A 133 0.37 14.37 -0.01
CA LEU A 133 0.00 15.77 0.06
C LEU A 133 -0.12 16.37 -1.34
N GLU A 134 0.90 16.19 -2.18
CA GLU A 134 0.94 16.67 -3.58
C GLU A 134 -0.26 16.14 -4.39
N ILE A 135 -0.54 14.84 -4.31
CA ILE A 135 -1.66 14.22 -5.03
C ILE A 135 -3.03 14.69 -4.50
N THR A 136 -3.15 14.95 -3.21
CA THR A 136 -4.41 15.43 -2.61
C THR A 136 -4.72 16.85 -3.08
N PHE A 137 -3.70 17.71 -3.20
CA PHE A 137 -3.87 19.10 -3.62
C PHE A 137 -4.03 19.29 -5.13
N ASP A 138 -3.40 18.46 -5.97
CA ASP A 138 -3.53 18.52 -7.43
C ASP A 138 -4.96 18.12 -7.91
N LYS A 139 -5.65 17.28 -7.14
CA LYS A 139 -6.94 16.67 -7.55
C LYS A 139 -8.21 17.48 -7.25
N ASN A 140 -8.13 18.69 -6.68
CA ASN A 140 -9.31 19.53 -6.40
C ASN A 140 -10.51 18.77 -5.76
N GLY A 141 -10.28 18.00 -4.71
CA GLY A 141 -11.34 17.59 -3.77
C GLY A 141 -12.09 16.28 -4.02
N LYS A 142 -11.66 15.42 -4.97
CA LYS A 142 -12.12 14.01 -5.01
C LYS A 142 -10.91 13.08 -4.99
N THR A 143 -10.64 12.52 -3.82
CA THR A 143 -9.64 11.47 -3.66
C THR A 143 -10.30 10.11 -3.79
N VAL A 144 -9.48 9.08 -4.03
CA VAL A 144 -9.90 7.68 -3.82
C VAL A 144 -10.57 7.56 -2.45
N MET A 145 -10.05 8.24 -1.41
CA MET A 145 -10.67 8.37 -0.07
C MET A 145 -12.12 8.84 -0.12
N SER A 146 -12.46 9.86 -0.91
CA SER A 146 -13.86 10.31 -1.07
C SER A 146 -14.74 9.27 -1.76
N GLU A 147 -14.18 8.45 -2.67
CA GLU A 147 -14.87 7.28 -3.22
C GLU A 147 -14.92 6.10 -2.22
N ILE A 148 -13.95 5.97 -1.31
CA ILE A 148 -13.97 5.04 -0.18
C ILE A 148 -15.08 5.39 0.79
N GLU A 149 -15.06 6.60 1.31
CA GLU A 149 -16.07 7.13 2.20
C GLU A 149 -17.46 6.99 1.58
N ARG A 150 -17.60 7.30 0.28
CA ARG A 150 -18.87 7.13 -0.45
C ARG A 150 -19.28 5.67 -0.59
N LYS A 151 -18.37 4.75 -0.93
CA LYS A 151 -18.69 3.32 -1.05
C LYS A 151 -19.05 2.71 0.31
N GLU A 152 -18.30 3.04 1.36
CA GLU A 152 -18.58 2.62 2.73
C GLU A 152 -19.93 3.16 3.24
N GLU A 153 -20.26 4.42 2.91
CA GLU A 153 -21.57 4.99 3.23
C GLU A 153 -22.70 4.26 2.51
N ILE A 154 -22.53 3.93 1.22
CA ILE A 154 -23.52 3.16 0.45
C ILE A 154 -23.69 1.74 1.02
N GLU A 155 -22.59 1.05 1.37
CA GLU A 155 -22.67 -0.28 1.97
C GLU A 155 -23.33 -0.28 3.34
N ARG A 156 -23.03 0.72 4.17
CA ARG A 156 -23.66 0.90 5.49
C ARG A 156 -25.17 1.10 5.35
N LYS A 157 -25.62 2.01 4.48
CA LYS A 157 -27.06 2.21 4.21
C LYS A 157 -27.75 0.94 3.72
N ARG A 158 -27.11 0.16 2.86
CA ARG A 158 -27.66 -1.14 2.41
C ARG A 158 -27.79 -2.16 3.54
N ARG A 159 -26.86 -2.19 4.50
CA ARG A 159 -26.95 -3.08 5.66
C ARG A 159 -28.07 -2.67 6.60
N GLU A 160 -28.23 -1.36 6.83
CA GLU A 160 -29.32 -0.79 7.65
C GLU A 160 -30.70 -1.08 7.02
N GLU A 161 -30.85 -0.86 5.71
CA GLU A 161 -32.09 -1.20 4.98
C GLU A 161 -32.40 -2.71 5.05
N GLN A 162 -31.39 -3.57 5.02
CA GLN A 162 -31.58 -5.02 5.13
C GLN A 162 -32.00 -5.45 6.55
N SER A 163 -31.44 -4.84 7.60
CA SER A 163 -31.86 -5.12 8.98
C SER A 163 -33.29 -4.64 9.24
N GLU A 164 -33.65 -3.43 8.81
CA GLU A 164 -35.01 -2.90 8.98
C GLU A 164 -36.04 -3.75 8.25
N ASN A 165 -35.72 -4.22 7.03
CA ASN A 165 -36.63 -5.04 6.25
C ASN A 165 -36.75 -6.46 6.81
N GLN A 166 -35.73 -6.97 7.51
CA GLN A 166 -35.81 -8.22 8.27
C GLN A 166 -36.67 -8.05 9.53
N GLU A 167 -36.48 -6.99 10.31
CA GLU A 167 -37.28 -6.68 11.50
C GLU A 167 -38.76 -6.47 11.16
N ARG A 168 -39.07 -5.73 10.09
CA ARG A 168 -40.45 -5.56 9.61
C ARG A 168 -41.08 -6.87 9.18
N LYS A 169 -40.31 -7.81 8.60
CA LYS A 169 -40.79 -9.15 8.26
C LYS A 169 -41.01 -10.03 9.48
N LEU A 170 -40.18 -9.91 10.53
CA LEU A 170 -40.39 -10.58 11.82
C LEU A 170 -41.64 -10.05 12.51
N HIS A 171 -41.78 -8.72 12.60
CA HIS A 171 -42.96 -8.07 13.18
C HIS A 171 -44.24 -8.39 12.41
N TRP A 172 -44.19 -8.47 11.07
CA TRP A 172 -45.35 -8.88 10.27
C TRP A 172 -45.70 -10.36 10.47
N LYS A 173 -44.72 -11.25 10.65
CA LYS A 173 -44.95 -12.67 10.99
C LYS A 173 -45.53 -12.86 12.39
N GLU A 174 -45.08 -12.09 13.38
CA GLU A 174 -45.62 -12.11 14.75
C GLU A 174 -47.05 -11.55 14.81
N ALA A 175 -47.34 -10.51 14.01
CA ALA A 175 -48.67 -9.92 13.91
C ALA A 175 -49.66 -10.74 13.05
N SER A 176 -49.18 -11.66 12.20
CA SER A 176 -50.03 -12.46 11.30
C SER A 176 -50.33 -13.88 11.82
N GLY A 177 -49.91 -14.23 13.04
CA GLY A 177 -50.43 -15.37 13.80
C GLY A 177 -50.53 -16.68 13.02
N GLN A 178 -49.41 -17.41 12.95
CA GLN A 178 -49.41 -18.88 12.98
C GLN A 178 -48.66 -19.32 14.24
#